data_AF-A0A672QNV9-F1
#
_entry.id   AF-A0A672QNV9-F1
#
_cell.length_a   1.000
_cell.length_b   1.000
_cell.length_c   1.000
_cell.angle_alpha   90.00
_cell.angle_beta   90.00
_cell.angle_gamma   90.00
#
_symmetry.space_group_name_H-M   'P 1'
#
loop_
_entity.id
_entity.type
_entity.pdbx_description
1 polymer ?
#
loop_
_entity_poly.entity_id
_entity_poly.type
_entity_poly.pdbx_seq_one_letter_code
_entity_poly.pdbx_strand_id
1 'polypeptide(L)' 'CPSEPHDLIAELKPAQPPRLYGSAGCETWSVRFSPDGSYFAWSMGYGIVKLLSWPLTSKECVWVHNTMG' A
#
# COMPACT_ATOMS: atom_id res chain seq x y z
N CYS A 1 3.57 7.90 -17.34
CA CYS A 1 3.78 6.76 -16.42
C CYS A 1 3.75 7.34 -15.01
N PRO A 2 2.85 6.92 -14.11
CA PRO A 2 2.95 7.41 -12.74
C PRO A 2 4.26 6.87 -12.18
N SER A 3 5.22 7.76 -11.94
CA SER A 3 6.44 7.44 -11.22
C SER A 3 6.04 6.95 -9.84
N GLU A 4 6.64 5.85 -9.42
CA GLU A 4 6.45 5.30 -8.08
C GLU A 4 6.70 6.40 -7.04
N PRO A 5 5.86 6.52 -5.98
CA PRO A 5 5.95 7.66 -5.08
C PRO A 5 7.34 7.72 -4.45
N HIS A 6 7.92 8.92 -4.40
CA HIS A 6 9.26 9.16 -3.88
C HIS A 6 9.47 8.66 -2.44
N ASP A 7 8.40 8.56 -1.68
CA ASP A 7 8.39 8.08 -0.29
C ASP A 7 8.29 6.54 -0.17
N LEU A 8 8.15 5.78 -1.28
CA LEU A 8 8.09 4.33 -1.22
C LEU A 8 9.49 3.75 -0.94
N ILE A 9 9.58 3.00 0.16
CA ILE A 9 10.79 2.32 0.59
C ILE A 9 10.79 0.87 0.10
N ALA A 10 9.65 0.18 0.23
CA ALA A 10 9.53 -1.21 -0.17
C ALA A 10 8.09 -1.59 -0.52
N GLU A 11 7.97 -2.53 -1.46
CA GLU A 11 6.74 -3.25 -1.78
C GLU A 11 6.93 -4.73 -1.48
N LEU A 12 6.15 -5.25 -0.52
CA LEU A 12 6.11 -6.66 -0.18
C LEU A 12 4.98 -7.32 -0.95
N LYS A 13 5.34 -8.35 -1.72
CA LYS A 13 4.39 -9.20 -2.45
C LYS A 13 4.26 -10.54 -1.74
N PRO A 14 3.07 -11.15 -1.76
CA PRO A 14 2.92 -12.50 -1.23
C PRO A 14 3.76 -13.47 -2.06
N ALA A 15 4.39 -14.43 -1.39
CA ALA A 15 5.21 -15.45 -2.05
C ALA A 15 4.39 -16.39 -2.95
N GLN A 16 3.06 -16.43 -2.75
CA GLN A 16 2.13 -17.22 -3.53
C GLN A 16 1.01 -16.32 -4.06
N PRO A 17 0.38 -16.69 -5.19
CA PRO A 17 -0.81 -15.98 -5.68
C PRO A 17 -1.85 -15.89 -4.57
N PRO A 18 -2.55 -14.75 -4.42
CA PRO A 18 -3.58 -14.61 -3.42
C PRO A 18 -4.62 -15.71 -3.62
N ARG A 19 -4.93 -16.45 -2.55
CA ARG A 19 -6.09 -17.37 -2.51
C ARG A 19 -7.40 -16.59 -2.39
N LEU A 20 -7.50 -15.43 -3.04
CA LEU A 20 -8.71 -14.65 -3.08
C LEU A 20 -9.68 -15.40 -3.99
N TYR A 21 -10.65 -16.04 -3.36
CA TYR A 21 -11.70 -16.79 -4.02
C TYR A 21 -12.68 -15.82 -4.68
N GLY A 22 -12.24 -15.12 -5.73
CA GLY A 22 -13.07 -14.44 -6.74
C GLY A 22 -14.08 -13.36 -6.28
N SER A 23 -14.25 -13.07 -5.00
CA SER A 23 -15.25 -12.12 -4.52
C SER A 23 -14.64 -10.74 -4.30
N ALA A 24 -15.07 -9.76 -5.08
CA ALA A 24 -14.82 -8.35 -4.80
C ALA A 24 -15.23 -8.02 -3.35
N GLY A 25 -14.36 -7.31 -2.61
CA GLY A 25 -14.63 -6.89 -1.22
C GLY A 25 -14.15 -7.83 -0.11
N CYS A 26 -13.50 -8.96 -0.42
CA CYS A 26 -12.92 -9.84 0.60
C CYS A 26 -11.53 -9.37 1.11
N GLU A 27 -11.08 -8.20 0.68
CA GLU A 27 -9.77 -7.66 1.04
C GLU A 27 -9.89 -6.82 2.32
N THR A 28 -9.19 -7.21 3.38
CA THR A 28 -9.05 -6.38 4.58
C THR A 28 -7.83 -5.48 4.43
N TRP A 29 -8.05 -4.17 4.60
CA TRP A 29 -6.98 -3.17 4.54
C TRP A 29 -6.63 -2.73 5.95
N SER A 30 -5.35 -2.46 6.19
CA SER A 30 -4.82 -2.08 7.49
C SER A 30 -3.63 -1.15 7.33
N VAL A 31 -3.39 -0.36 8.37
CA VAL A 31 -2.29 0.59 8.41
C VAL A 31 -1.56 0.50 9.73
N ARG A 32 -0.24 0.75 9.72
CA ARG A 32 0.58 0.77 10.94
C ARG A 32 1.72 1.77 10.83
N PHE A 33 1.91 2.56 11.87
CA PHE A 33 3.09 3.41 12.02
C PHE A 33 4.19 2.66 12.77
N SER A 34 5.45 2.91 12.42
CA SER A 34 6.56 2.46 13.23
C SER A 34 6.54 3.14 14.62
N PRO A 35 7.02 2.49 15.69
CA PRO A 35 7.03 3.07 17.03
C PRO A 35 7.83 4.38 17.14
N ASP A 36 8.86 4.52 16.31
CA ASP A 36 9.71 5.72 16.21
C ASP A 36 9.13 6.81 15.29
N GLY A 37 7.99 6.55 14.64
CA GLY A 37 7.31 7.48 13.75
C GLY A 37 8.00 7.73 12.41
N SER A 38 9.06 6.99 12.07
CA SER A 38 9.84 7.18 10.83
C SER A 38 9.20 6.52 9.59
N TYR A 39 8.24 5.61 9.78
CA TYR A 39 7.65 4.82 8.71
C TYR A 39 6.14 4.62 8.86
N PHE A 40 5.50 4.36 7.73
CA PHE A 40 4.11 3.97 7.62
C PHE A 40 3.96 2.76 6.68
N ALA A 41 3.31 1.70 7.18
CA ALA A 41 2.97 0.52 6.40
C ALA A 41 1.48 0.51 6.07
N TRP A 42 1.14 0.14 4.84
CA TRP A 42 -0.23 0.04 4.34
C TRP A 42 -0.44 -1.28 3.59
N SER A 43 -1.42 -2.07 4.03
CA SER A 43 -1.87 -3.25 3.29
C SER A 43 -2.96 -2.88 2.29
N MET A 44 -2.74 -3.24 1.03
CA MET A 44 -3.66 -3.03 -0.08
C MET A 44 -4.14 -4.38 -0.64
N GLY A 45 -4.95 -4.34 -1.70
CA GLY A 45 -5.47 -5.54 -2.34
C GLY A 45 -4.38 -6.55 -2.75
N TYR A 46 -4.81 -7.80 -2.97
CA TYR A 46 -3.92 -8.90 -3.39
C TYR A 46 -2.78 -9.23 -2.41
N GLY A 47 -2.93 -8.91 -1.12
CA GLY A 47 -1.92 -9.21 -0.10
C GLY A 47 -0.62 -8.41 -0.24
N ILE A 48 -0.66 -7.31 -0.97
CA ILE A 48 0.48 -6.42 -1.16
C ILE A 48 0.57 -5.47 0.05
N VAL A 49 1.78 -5.23 0.53
CA VAL A 49 2.05 -4.24 1.58
C VAL A 49 3.09 -3.25 1.09
N LYS A 50 2.80 -1.96 1.25
CA LYS A 50 3.73 -0.88 0.96
C LYS A 50 4.28 -0.31 2.26
N LEU A 51 5.59 -0.10 2.29
CA LEU A 51 6.30 0.61 3.36
C LEU A 51 6.77 1.95 2.81
N LEU A 52 6.37 3.03 3.47
CA LEU A 52 6.72 4.40 3.10
C LEU A 52 7.45 5.10 4.24
N SER A 53 8.27 6.10 3.88
CA SER A 53 8.78 7.07 4.85
C SER A 53 7.63 7.88 5.44
N TRP A 54 7.75 8.21 6.73
CA TRP A 54 6.81 9.08 7.42
C TRP A 54 7.55 10.14 8.25
N PRO A 55 7.11 11.41 8.24
CA PRO A 55 6.04 11.98 7.42
C PRO A 55 6.34 11.93 5.92
N LEU A 56 5.29 11.88 5.09
CA LEU A 56 5.47 11.95 3.64
C LEU A 56 6.16 13.27 3.28
N THR A 57 7.24 13.17 2.50
CA THR A 57 8.03 14.34 2.10
C THR A 57 7.54 14.92 0.77
N SER A 58 6.85 14.11 -0.03
CA SER A 58 6.19 14.56 -1.25
C SER A 58 4.93 15.39 -0.94
N LYS A 59 4.81 16.55 -1.59
CA LYS A 59 3.60 17.39 -1.57
C LYS A 59 2.49 16.85 -2.49
N GLU A 60 2.73 15.71 -3.14
CA GLU A 60 1.74 15.10 -4.00
C GLU A 60 0.74 14.33 -3.14
N CYS A 61 -0.45 14.90 -2.94
CA CYS A 61 -1.59 14.14 -2.49
C CYS A 61 -1.88 13.04 -3.52
N VAL A 62 -1.37 11.84 -3.27
CA VAL A 62 -1.62 10.68 -4.13
C VAL A 62 -3.06 10.24 -3.88
N TRP A 63 -4.00 10.75 -4.69
CA TRP A 63 -5.35 10.20 -4.74
C TRP A 63 -5.26 8.82 -5.40
N VAL A 64 -5.24 7.77 -4.60
CA VAL A 64 -5.41 6.41 -5.11
C VAL A 64 -6.88 6.27 -5.49
N HIS A 65 -7.23 6.66 -6.72
CA HIS A 65 -8.56 6.39 -7.26
C HIS A 65 -8.65 4.88 -7.54
N ASN A 66 -9.50 4.18 -6.81
CA ASN A 66 -9.92 2.84 -7.18
C ASN A 66 -10.97 3.00 -8.28
N THR A 67 -10.55 3.02 -9.55
CA THR A 67 -11.49 2.89 -10.67
C THR A 67 -11.98 1.45 -10.69
N MET A 68 -13.17 1.23 -10.11
CA MET A 68 -13.95 0.02 -10.37
C MET A 68 -14.38 0.07 -11.84
N GLY A 69 -13.89 -0.89 -12.63
CA GLY A 69 -14.48 -1.26 -13.91
C GLY A 69 -15.67 -2.19 -13.72
#